data_AF-A0A354EEK8-F1
#
_entry.id   AF-A0A354EEK8-F1
#
_cell.length_a   1.000
_cell.length_b   1.000
_cell.length_c   1.000
_cell.angle_alpha   90.00
_cell.angle_beta   90.00
_cell.angle_gamma   90.00
#
_symmetry.space_group_name_H-M   'P 1'
#
loop_
_entity.id
_entity.type
_entity.pdbx_description
1 polymer ?
#
loop_
_entity_poly.entity_id
_entity_poly.type
_entity_poly.pdbx_seq_one_letter_code
_entity_poly.pdbx_strand_id
1 'polypeptide(L)'
;MKTLQATCPASTTMLLLLLVLLLTLSSCARKPQVVQRDEAPPEMVQPAPPPPPELTKLEAWRQLVREKQAVPVQEKLQTVNTFFNKFEFVEDRYLWGRDDYWATLFETLSMSGGDCEDLTIAKYFTLRELDIPDQRLRITYVISLQTKKPHMVLTYSPEANTDPLVLDTINQQILPVSRRSDLVPVYSFNENGYWLARQQEGWKGKQLGSSTKLSMWWGLLQRAPGDRWNLPEG
;
A
#
# COMPACT_ATOMS: atom_id res chain seq x y z
N MET A 1 36.67 108.97 59.30
CA MET A 1 35.45 108.48 59.96
C MET A 1 34.31 108.48 58.95
N LYS A 2 33.99 107.33 58.35
CA LYS A 2 32.70 107.14 57.69
C LYS A 2 32.20 105.75 57.99
N THR A 3 30.96 105.76 58.43
CA THR A 3 30.15 104.74 59.05
C THR A 3 29.67 103.75 58.00
N LEU A 4 29.79 102.46 58.31
CA LEU A 4 29.17 101.37 57.56
C LEU A 4 27.70 101.26 57.95
N GLN A 5 26.82 101.43 56.98
CA GLN A 5 25.49 100.83 56.99
C GLN A 5 25.19 100.36 55.57
N ALA A 6 24.97 99.07 55.41
CA ALA A 6 24.19 98.55 54.29
C ALA A 6 23.59 97.21 54.71
N THR A 7 22.27 97.26 54.78
CA THR A 7 21.30 96.23 55.12
C THR A 7 21.20 95.15 54.06
N CYS A 8 20.89 93.92 54.48
CA CYS A 8 20.42 92.82 53.63
C CYS A 8 19.22 93.25 52.77
N PRO A 9 19.16 92.77 51.53
CA PRO A 9 17.92 92.21 51.02
C PRO A 9 18.13 90.74 50.64
N ALA A 10 17.24 89.92 51.18
CA ALA A 10 17.05 88.52 50.84
C ALA A 10 17.02 88.35 49.32
N SER A 11 18.05 87.70 48.78
CA SER A 11 18.14 87.42 47.35
C SER A 11 17.34 86.17 47.04
N THR A 12 16.05 86.40 46.78
CA THR A 12 15.13 85.86 45.74
C THR A 12 15.57 84.73 44.79
N THR A 13 16.84 84.37 44.72
CA THR A 13 17.37 83.32 43.84
C THR A 13 16.98 81.90 44.31
N MET A 14 16.81 81.68 45.61
CA MET A 14 16.41 80.36 46.13
C MET A 14 14.91 80.05 45.96
N LEU A 15 14.05 81.07 45.85
CA LEU A 15 12.62 80.89 45.63
C LEU A 15 12.27 80.70 44.15
N LEU A 16 13.05 81.31 43.23
CA LEU A 16 12.91 81.09 41.79
C LEU A 16 13.31 79.66 41.37
N LEU A 17 14.34 79.07 42.02
CA LEU A 17 14.76 77.70 41.75
C LEU A 17 13.71 76.66 42.19
N LEU A 18 12.93 76.92 43.24
CA LEU A 18 11.83 76.04 43.66
C LEU A 18 10.60 76.15 42.77
N LEU A 19 10.30 77.33 42.20
CA LEU A 19 9.15 77.52 41.32
C LEU A 19 9.37 76.93 39.91
N VAL A 20 10.60 76.95 39.40
CA VAL A 20 10.94 76.31 38.12
C VAL A 20 10.91 74.78 38.23
N LEU A 21 11.23 74.21 39.40
CA LEU A 21 11.17 72.77 39.64
C LEU A 21 9.72 72.24 39.74
N LEU A 22 8.77 73.06 40.19
CA LEU A 22 7.36 72.67 40.34
C LEU A 22 6.52 72.82 39.06
N LEU A 23 6.99 73.58 38.06
CA LEU A 23 6.26 73.82 36.80
C LEU A 23 6.63 72.87 35.64
N THR A 24 7.58 71.95 35.82
CA THR A 24 7.94 70.95 34.79
C THR A 24 7.28 69.58 34.98
N LEU A 25 6.48 69.38 36.03
CA LEU A 25 5.81 68.09 36.30
C LEU A 25 4.40 67.97 35.70
N SER A 26 3.88 69.00 35.03
CA SER A 26 2.62 68.88 34.26
C SER A 26 2.90 68.48 32.81
N SER A 27 3.70 67.44 32.61
CA SER A 27 3.60 66.68 31.37
C SER A 27 2.28 65.92 31.46
N CYS A 28 1.28 66.38 30.71
CA CYS A 28 0.07 65.61 30.46
C CYS A 28 0.50 64.28 29.83
N ALA A 29 0.72 63.27 30.67
CA ALA A 29 0.79 61.89 30.26
C ALA A 29 -0.60 61.52 29.72
N ARG A 30 -0.84 61.82 28.45
CA ARG A 30 -1.99 61.29 27.72
C ARG A 30 -1.79 59.78 27.74
N LYS A 31 -2.56 59.10 28.59
CA LYS A 31 -2.51 57.64 28.68
C LYS A 31 -2.61 57.10 27.25
N PRO A 32 -1.71 56.21 26.82
CA PRO A 32 -1.83 55.59 25.51
C PRO A 32 -3.23 54.99 25.44
N GLN A 33 -4.05 55.50 24.53
CA GLN A 33 -5.36 54.94 24.31
C GLN A 33 -5.10 53.64 23.56
N VAL A 34 -5.21 52.52 24.27
CA VAL A 34 -5.18 51.20 23.67
C VAL A 34 -6.35 51.13 22.71
N VAL A 35 -6.09 51.37 21.43
CA VAL A 35 -7.04 51.06 20.37
C VAL A 35 -7.10 49.55 20.34
N GLN A 36 -8.13 49.00 20.98
CA GLN A 36 -8.52 47.62 20.77
C GLN A 36 -8.86 47.51 19.28
N ARG A 37 -7.93 46.98 18.50
CA ARG A 37 -8.31 46.39 17.21
C ARG A 37 -9.08 45.15 17.59
N ASP A 38 -10.38 45.14 17.31
CA ASP A 38 -11.13 43.89 17.32
C ASP A 38 -10.40 42.93 16.39
N GLU A 39 -9.74 41.95 16.98
CA GLU A 39 -9.08 40.89 16.24
C GLU A 39 -10.18 40.20 15.45
N ALA A 40 -10.07 40.23 14.12
CA ALA A 40 -11.05 39.57 13.27
C ALA A 40 -11.18 38.12 13.78
N PRO A 41 -12.41 37.60 13.96
CA PRO A 41 -12.60 36.25 14.45
C PRO A 41 -11.69 35.30 13.66
N PRO A 42 -10.97 34.37 14.30
CA PRO A 42 -10.11 33.46 13.59
C PRO A 42 -10.93 32.83 12.47
N GLU A 43 -10.47 32.99 11.23
CA GLU A 43 -11.09 32.34 10.08
C GLU A 43 -11.12 30.85 10.42
N MET A 44 -12.33 30.31 10.60
CA MET A 44 -12.49 28.90 10.90
C MET A 44 -12.07 28.13 9.66
N VAL A 45 -10.80 27.73 9.61
CA VAL A 45 -10.30 26.77 8.62
C VAL A 45 -11.06 25.47 8.89
N GLN A 46 -12.10 25.23 8.10
CA GLN A 46 -12.82 23.97 8.16
C GLN A 46 -11.80 22.87 7.86
N PRO A 47 -11.70 21.82 8.70
CA PRO A 47 -10.86 20.69 8.36
C PRO A 47 -11.30 20.16 7.00
N ALA A 48 -10.33 19.88 6.14
CA ALA A 48 -10.62 19.26 4.85
C ALA A 48 -11.54 18.05 5.08
N PRO A 49 -12.54 17.81 4.22
CA PRO A 49 -13.41 16.66 4.37
C PRO A 49 -12.53 15.40 4.48
N PRO A 50 -12.90 14.44 5.35
CA PRO A 50 -12.14 13.21 5.47
C PRO A 50 -12.00 12.58 4.07
N PRO A 51 -10.85 11.97 3.75
CA PRO A 51 -10.73 11.24 2.50
C PRO A 51 -11.87 10.22 2.42
N PRO A 52 -12.36 9.92 1.20
CA PRO A 52 -13.37 8.88 1.03
C PRO A 52 -12.88 7.59 1.70
N PRO A 53 -13.78 6.78 2.28
CA PRO A 53 -13.40 5.54 2.94
C PRO A 53 -12.56 4.67 1.99
N GLU A 54 -11.48 4.09 2.51
CA GLU A 54 -10.66 3.16 1.75
C GLU A 54 -11.51 1.94 1.37
N LEU A 55 -11.53 1.58 0.08
CA LEU A 55 -12.23 0.40 -0.39
C LEU A 55 -11.68 -0.84 0.32
N THR A 56 -12.58 -1.77 0.66
CA THR A 56 -12.16 -3.13 1.02
C THR A 56 -11.37 -3.74 -0.13
N LYS A 57 -10.47 -4.69 0.14
CA LYS A 57 -9.70 -5.35 -0.94
C LYS A 57 -10.61 -6.05 -1.94
N LEU A 58 -11.77 -6.56 -1.50
CA LEU A 58 -12.79 -7.13 -2.38
C LEU A 58 -13.39 -6.08 -3.33
N GLU A 59 -13.76 -4.90 -2.83
CA GLU A 59 -14.28 -3.81 -3.67
C GLU A 59 -13.23 -3.28 -4.64
N ALA A 60 -11.98 -3.12 -4.17
CA ALA A 60 -10.85 -2.73 -5.00
C ALA A 60 -10.56 -3.76 -6.10
N TRP A 61 -10.68 -5.06 -5.78
CA TRP A 61 -10.57 -6.14 -6.76
C TRP A 61 -11.71 -6.11 -7.78
N ARG A 62 -12.96 -5.92 -7.34
CA ARG A 62 -14.12 -5.78 -8.24
C ARG A 62 -13.94 -4.60 -9.20
N GLN A 63 -13.44 -3.48 -8.70
CA GLN A 63 -13.11 -2.33 -9.53
C GLN A 63 -11.99 -2.64 -10.53
N LEU A 64 -10.91 -3.27 -10.08
CA LEU A 64 -9.79 -3.70 -10.94
C LEU A 64 -10.29 -4.57 -12.10
N VAL A 65 -11.12 -5.58 -11.82
CA VAL A 65 -11.65 -6.46 -12.87
C VAL A 65 -12.45 -5.66 -13.90
N ARG A 66 -13.39 -4.82 -13.45
CA ARG A 66 -14.20 -3.96 -14.34
C ARG A 66 -13.35 -3.05 -15.23
N GLU A 67 -12.34 -2.40 -14.64
CA GLU A 67 -11.52 -1.42 -15.36
C GLU A 67 -10.51 -2.06 -16.32
N LYS A 68 -10.05 -3.27 -16.00
CA LYS A 68 -8.97 -3.94 -16.74
C LYS A 68 -9.44 -4.99 -17.74
N GLN A 69 -10.75 -5.16 -17.95
CA GLN A 69 -11.26 -6.17 -18.90
C GLN A 69 -10.74 -5.96 -20.33
N ALA A 70 -10.72 -4.72 -20.81
CA ALA A 70 -10.41 -4.38 -22.20
C ALA A 70 -8.96 -3.89 -22.44
N VAL A 71 -8.09 -3.95 -21.44
CA VAL A 71 -6.70 -3.50 -21.57
C VAL A 71 -5.79 -4.58 -22.18
N PRO A 72 -4.63 -4.22 -22.75
CA PRO A 72 -3.66 -5.20 -23.27
C PRO A 72 -3.21 -6.20 -22.20
N VAL A 73 -2.89 -7.43 -22.61
CA VAL A 73 -2.52 -8.52 -21.68
C VAL A 73 -1.35 -8.14 -20.77
N GLN A 74 -0.34 -7.45 -21.30
CA GLN A 74 0.81 -7.00 -20.49
C GLN A 74 0.36 -6.12 -19.30
N GLU A 75 -0.61 -5.23 -19.52
CA GLU A 75 -1.16 -4.39 -18.46
C GLU A 75 -1.99 -5.20 -17.46
N LYS A 76 -2.76 -6.20 -17.93
CA LYS A 76 -3.46 -7.15 -17.05
C LYS A 76 -2.48 -7.87 -16.12
N LEU A 77 -1.41 -8.45 -16.66
CA LEU A 77 -0.38 -9.14 -15.89
C LEU A 77 0.25 -8.22 -14.85
N GLN A 78 0.66 -7.01 -15.26
CA GLN A 78 1.30 -6.04 -14.37
C GLN A 78 0.36 -5.58 -13.25
N THR A 79 -0.89 -5.27 -13.59
CA THR A 79 -1.88 -4.78 -12.62
C THR A 79 -2.21 -5.86 -11.60
N VAL A 80 -2.46 -7.10 -12.04
CA VAL A 80 -2.76 -8.23 -11.15
C VAL A 80 -1.56 -8.55 -10.26
N ASN A 81 -0.35 -8.63 -10.81
CA ASN A 81 0.85 -8.91 -10.02
C ASN A 81 1.06 -7.83 -8.94
N THR A 82 0.92 -6.55 -9.32
CA THR A 82 1.07 -5.42 -8.41
C THR A 82 -0.03 -5.37 -7.34
N PHE A 83 -1.26 -5.73 -7.69
CA PHE A 83 -2.39 -5.73 -6.76
C PHE A 83 -2.18 -6.70 -5.60
N PHE A 84 -1.89 -7.97 -5.91
CA PHE A 84 -1.70 -9.00 -4.87
C PHE A 84 -0.36 -8.90 -4.15
N ASN A 85 0.68 -8.32 -4.76
CA ASN A 85 1.96 -8.10 -4.08
C ASN A 85 1.90 -6.99 -3.00
N LYS A 86 0.75 -6.32 -2.83
CA LYS A 86 0.49 -5.38 -1.72
C LYS A 86 -0.20 -6.04 -0.52
N PHE A 87 -0.59 -7.31 -0.65
CA PHE A 87 -1.27 -8.04 0.42
C PHE A 87 -0.25 -8.47 1.48
N GLU A 88 -0.71 -8.70 2.70
CA GLU A 88 0.17 -9.15 3.77
C GLU A 88 0.59 -10.61 3.54
N PHE A 89 1.90 -10.87 3.64
CA PHE A 89 2.41 -12.23 3.65
C PHE A 89 2.27 -12.81 5.05
N VAL A 90 1.38 -13.81 5.21
CA VAL A 90 1.06 -14.42 6.50
C VAL A 90 1.00 -15.94 6.33
N GLU A 91 1.75 -16.68 7.15
CA GLU A 91 1.74 -18.15 7.11
C GLU A 91 0.40 -18.73 7.60
N ASP A 92 -0.01 -19.85 7.02
CA ASP A 92 -1.30 -20.51 7.28
C ASP A 92 -1.59 -20.82 8.75
N ARG A 93 -0.57 -21.17 9.52
CA ARG A 93 -0.75 -21.45 10.96
C ARG A 93 -1.30 -20.25 11.73
N TYR A 94 -1.01 -19.03 11.26
CA TYR A 94 -1.49 -17.80 11.87
C TYR A 94 -2.81 -17.35 11.26
N LEU A 95 -2.98 -17.54 9.95
CA LEU A 95 -4.17 -17.05 9.23
C LEU A 95 -5.37 -18.01 9.33
N TRP A 96 -5.11 -19.30 9.16
CA TRP A 96 -6.10 -20.37 9.04
C TRP A 96 -6.07 -21.38 10.20
N GLY A 97 -5.03 -21.34 11.04
CA GLY A 97 -4.84 -22.30 12.12
C GLY A 97 -4.52 -23.72 11.62
N ARG A 98 -3.92 -23.82 10.43
CA ARG A 98 -3.57 -25.08 9.75
C ARG A 98 -2.12 -25.05 9.30
N ASP A 99 -1.51 -26.22 9.13
CA ASP A 99 -0.11 -26.32 8.70
C ASP A 99 0.08 -26.01 7.19
N ASP A 100 -0.94 -26.29 6.38
CA ASP A 100 -0.97 -26.06 4.91
C ASP A 100 -2.45 -25.93 4.48
N TYR A 101 -2.82 -24.79 3.91
CA TYR A 101 -4.17 -24.42 3.50
C TYR A 101 -4.16 -23.50 2.29
N TRP A 102 -4.56 -24.04 1.14
CA TRP A 102 -4.69 -23.23 -0.07
C TRP A 102 -6.03 -22.48 -0.06
N ALA A 103 -5.97 -21.16 0.13
CA ALA A 103 -7.09 -20.26 0.15
C ALA A 103 -7.67 -19.99 -1.24
N THR A 104 -8.98 -19.77 -1.29
CA THR A 104 -9.68 -19.26 -2.48
C THR A 104 -9.36 -17.77 -2.69
N LEU A 105 -9.67 -17.23 -3.88
CA LEU A 105 -9.57 -15.79 -4.12
C LEU A 105 -10.41 -14.99 -3.11
N PHE A 106 -11.64 -15.43 -2.83
CA PHE A 106 -12.49 -14.74 -1.85
C PHE A 106 -11.86 -14.70 -0.45
N GLU A 107 -11.33 -15.83 0.01
CA GLU A 107 -10.65 -15.92 1.31
C GLU A 107 -9.42 -15.00 1.35
N THR A 108 -8.59 -15.04 0.32
CA THR A 108 -7.40 -14.17 0.19
C THR A 108 -7.80 -12.68 0.19
N LEU A 109 -8.86 -12.30 -0.54
CA LEU A 109 -9.40 -10.93 -0.56
C LEU A 109 -9.96 -10.52 0.79
N SER A 110 -10.69 -11.41 1.47
CA SER A 110 -11.33 -11.13 2.75
C SER A 110 -10.29 -10.95 3.86
N MET A 111 -9.24 -11.76 3.86
CA MET A 111 -8.16 -11.67 4.83
C MET A 111 -7.12 -10.61 4.46
N SER A 112 -7.15 -10.09 3.22
CA SER A 112 -6.14 -9.16 2.71
C SER A 112 -4.70 -9.70 2.83
N GLY A 113 -4.55 -11.02 2.81
CA GLY A 113 -3.30 -11.71 3.06
C GLY A 113 -3.38 -13.21 2.77
N GLY A 114 -2.22 -13.83 2.79
CA GLY A 114 -1.97 -15.24 2.51
C GLY A 114 -0.47 -15.45 2.30
N ASP A 115 -0.03 -16.69 2.14
CA ASP A 115 1.37 -16.99 1.85
C ASP A 115 1.64 -17.10 0.34
N CYS A 116 2.62 -17.91 -0.09
CA CYS A 116 3.09 -17.87 -1.47
C CYS A 116 2.10 -18.47 -2.46
N GLU A 117 1.41 -19.55 -2.09
CA GLU A 117 0.40 -20.22 -2.90
C GLU A 117 -0.87 -19.40 -2.97
N ASP A 118 -1.34 -18.85 -1.86
CA ASP A 118 -2.61 -18.11 -1.78
C ASP A 118 -2.59 -16.92 -2.74
N LEU A 119 -1.52 -16.13 -2.65
CA LEU A 119 -1.33 -14.96 -3.51
C LEU A 119 -1.11 -15.37 -4.98
N THR A 120 -0.50 -16.53 -5.24
CA THR A 120 -0.31 -17.05 -6.60
C THR A 120 -1.62 -17.55 -7.21
N ILE A 121 -2.43 -18.24 -6.43
CA ILE A 121 -3.75 -18.75 -6.81
C ILE A 121 -4.71 -17.58 -7.06
N ALA A 122 -4.70 -16.56 -6.19
CA ALA A 122 -5.50 -15.37 -6.36
C ALA A 122 -5.15 -14.60 -7.66
N LYS A 123 -3.86 -14.50 -8.00
CA LYS A 123 -3.40 -13.96 -9.29
C LYS A 123 -3.91 -14.81 -10.47
N TYR A 124 -3.83 -16.14 -10.35
CA TYR A 124 -4.29 -17.07 -11.38
C TYR A 124 -5.77 -16.83 -11.68
N PHE A 125 -6.64 -16.91 -10.67
CA PHE A 125 -8.08 -16.76 -10.88
C PHE A 125 -8.48 -15.34 -11.32
N THR A 126 -7.80 -14.31 -10.82
CA THR A 126 -8.05 -12.94 -11.29
C THR A 126 -7.69 -12.77 -12.77
N LEU A 127 -6.60 -13.39 -13.25
CA LEU A 127 -6.28 -13.35 -14.68
C LEU A 127 -7.26 -14.17 -15.52
N ARG A 128 -7.80 -15.27 -14.99
CA ARG A 128 -8.90 -16.01 -15.62
C ARG A 128 -10.15 -15.13 -15.72
N GLU A 129 -10.44 -14.32 -14.72
CA GLU A 129 -11.55 -13.36 -14.76
C GLU A 129 -11.35 -12.25 -15.80
N LEU A 130 -10.10 -11.83 -16.00
CA LEU A 130 -9.70 -10.90 -17.07
C LEU A 130 -9.55 -11.58 -18.44
N ASP A 131 -10.24 -12.69 -18.68
CA ASP A 131 -10.30 -13.45 -19.93
C ASP A 131 -8.94 -13.97 -20.45
N ILE A 132 -7.94 -14.16 -19.58
CA ILE A 132 -6.72 -14.88 -19.98
C ILE A 132 -7.02 -16.38 -20.01
N PRO A 133 -6.83 -17.08 -21.14
CA PRO A 133 -7.11 -18.51 -21.25
C PRO A 133 -6.31 -19.36 -20.26
N ASP A 134 -6.93 -20.39 -19.68
CA ASP A 134 -6.31 -21.32 -18.72
C ASP A 134 -5.04 -21.93 -19.29
N GLN A 135 -5.04 -22.28 -20.58
CA GLN A 135 -3.90 -22.94 -21.25
C GLN A 135 -2.66 -22.03 -21.33
N ARG A 136 -2.83 -20.72 -21.10
CA ARG A 136 -1.73 -19.75 -21.04
C ARG A 136 -1.19 -19.54 -19.63
N LEU A 137 -1.83 -20.09 -18.61
CA LEU A 137 -1.48 -19.89 -17.21
C LEU A 137 -1.11 -21.22 -16.56
N ARG A 138 -0.02 -21.22 -15.78
CA ARG A 138 0.30 -22.35 -14.91
C ARG A 138 0.85 -21.87 -13.58
N ILE A 139 0.25 -22.35 -12.49
CA ILE A 139 0.82 -22.26 -11.16
C ILE A 139 1.99 -23.25 -11.11
N THR A 140 3.15 -22.79 -10.68
CA THR A 140 4.39 -23.57 -10.72
C THR A 140 5.01 -23.63 -9.34
N TYR A 141 5.16 -24.85 -8.83
CA TYR A 141 5.95 -25.13 -7.64
C TYR A 141 7.42 -25.16 -8.02
N VAL A 142 8.22 -24.38 -7.30
CA VAL A 142 9.65 -24.22 -7.53
C VAL A 142 10.44 -24.37 -6.24
N ILE A 143 11.72 -24.64 -6.36
CA ILE A 143 12.69 -24.43 -5.27
C ILE A 143 13.39 -23.11 -5.54
N SER A 144 13.28 -22.17 -4.61
CA SER A 144 14.06 -20.93 -4.66
C SER A 144 15.48 -21.23 -4.20
N LEU A 145 16.47 -20.96 -5.05
CA LEU A 145 17.88 -21.14 -4.72
C LEU A 145 18.38 -20.08 -3.74
N GLN A 146 17.71 -18.93 -3.68
CA GLN A 146 18.05 -17.86 -2.74
C GLN A 146 17.70 -18.25 -1.30
N THR A 147 16.48 -18.78 -1.08
CA THR A 147 16.00 -19.16 0.25
C THR A 147 16.24 -20.63 0.58
N LYS A 148 16.54 -21.46 -0.42
CA LYS A 148 16.64 -22.92 -0.36
C LYS A 148 15.35 -23.58 0.16
N LYS A 149 14.21 -22.97 -0.14
CA LYS A 149 12.88 -23.43 0.28
C LYS A 149 11.95 -23.58 -0.92
N PRO A 150 10.90 -24.41 -0.78
CA PRO A 150 9.74 -24.36 -1.67
C PRO A 150 9.20 -22.94 -1.83
N HIS A 151 8.68 -22.67 -3.02
CA HIS A 151 7.99 -21.44 -3.36
C HIS A 151 6.98 -21.70 -4.48
N MET A 152 5.98 -20.83 -4.61
CA MET A 152 4.99 -20.92 -5.68
C MET A 152 4.96 -19.62 -6.50
N VAL A 153 4.93 -19.77 -7.82
CA VAL A 153 4.85 -18.66 -8.77
C VAL A 153 3.81 -18.94 -9.83
N LEU A 154 3.28 -17.88 -10.46
CA LEU A 154 2.42 -18.01 -11.62
C LEU A 154 3.24 -17.77 -12.88
N THR A 155 3.07 -18.65 -13.87
CA THR A 155 3.67 -18.47 -15.19
C THR A 155 2.60 -18.15 -16.23
N TYR A 156 2.94 -17.26 -17.16
CA TYR A 156 2.13 -16.89 -18.31
C TYR A 156 2.88 -17.14 -19.61
N SER A 157 2.25 -17.87 -20.54
CA SER A 157 2.79 -18.13 -21.88
C SER A 157 1.83 -17.56 -22.94
N PRO A 158 2.24 -16.53 -23.72
CA PRO A 158 1.42 -16.00 -24.81
C PRO A 158 1.00 -17.08 -25.82
N GLU A 159 1.93 -18.00 -26.11
CA GLU A 159 1.81 -19.06 -27.09
C GLU A 159 2.55 -20.32 -26.61
N ALA A 160 2.20 -21.46 -27.19
CA ALA A 160 2.94 -22.69 -26.95
C ALA A 160 4.40 -22.53 -27.41
N ASN A 161 5.34 -22.99 -26.58
CA ASN A 161 6.80 -22.94 -26.83
C ASN A 161 7.49 -21.57 -26.73
N THR A 162 6.84 -20.56 -26.15
CA THR A 162 7.52 -19.32 -25.76
C THR A 162 8.24 -19.47 -24.43
N ASP A 163 9.14 -18.51 -24.13
CA ASP A 163 9.76 -18.36 -22.81
C ASP A 163 8.74 -17.73 -21.85
N PRO A 164 8.17 -18.48 -20.88
CA PRO A 164 7.06 -17.99 -20.07
C PRO A 164 7.48 -16.80 -19.19
N LEU A 165 6.56 -15.86 -18.97
CA LEU A 165 6.72 -14.81 -17.97
C LEU A 165 6.38 -15.34 -16.58
N VAL A 166 7.12 -14.90 -15.56
CA VAL A 166 6.93 -15.27 -14.15
C VAL A 166 6.33 -14.09 -13.40
N LEU A 167 5.19 -14.33 -12.74
CA LEU A 167 4.56 -13.45 -11.77
C LEU A 167 4.82 -14.05 -10.38
N ASP A 168 5.51 -13.30 -9.54
CA ASP A 168 6.08 -13.77 -8.28
C ASP A 168 5.81 -12.76 -7.17
N THR A 169 5.74 -13.24 -5.93
CA THR A 169 5.56 -12.46 -4.70
C THR A 169 6.89 -11.99 -4.11
N ILE A 170 7.99 -12.74 -4.33
CA ILE A 170 9.34 -12.38 -3.85
C ILE A 170 9.98 -11.38 -4.81
N ASN A 171 10.19 -11.77 -6.07
CA ASN A 171 10.63 -10.85 -7.11
C ASN A 171 9.42 -10.30 -7.86
N GLN A 172 9.03 -9.07 -7.53
CA GLN A 172 7.82 -8.46 -8.06
C GLN A 172 7.95 -8.00 -9.53
N GLN A 173 9.15 -8.07 -10.13
CA GLN A 173 9.32 -7.80 -11.55
C GLN A 173 8.84 -9.00 -12.38
N ILE A 174 8.03 -8.73 -13.40
CA ILE A 174 7.59 -9.77 -14.33
C ILE A 174 8.74 -10.05 -15.31
N LEU A 175 9.41 -11.17 -15.11
CA LEU A 175 10.57 -11.58 -15.89
C LEU A 175 10.31 -12.90 -16.60
N PRO A 176 10.86 -13.10 -17.81
CA PRO A 176 10.84 -14.41 -18.43
C PRO A 176 11.62 -15.44 -17.60
N VAL A 177 11.22 -16.69 -17.71
CA VAL A 177 11.83 -17.83 -17.03
C VAL A 177 13.35 -17.90 -17.27
N SER A 178 13.81 -17.61 -18.49
CA SER A 178 15.26 -17.56 -18.79
C SER A 178 16.05 -16.55 -17.95
N ARG A 179 15.39 -15.54 -17.38
CA ARG A 179 15.97 -14.54 -16.47
C ARG A 179 15.70 -14.83 -14.98
N ARG A 180 15.15 -16.00 -14.66
CA ARG A 180 14.85 -16.47 -13.29
C ARG A 180 15.66 -17.71 -12.95
N SER A 181 16.99 -17.61 -13.09
CA SER A 181 17.92 -18.69 -12.72
C SER A 181 17.95 -18.99 -11.21
N ASP A 182 17.31 -18.15 -10.41
CA ASP A 182 17.08 -18.33 -8.99
C ASP A 182 15.98 -19.36 -8.66
N LEU A 183 15.19 -19.79 -9.65
CA LEU A 183 14.06 -20.69 -9.45
C LEU A 183 14.28 -22.02 -10.21
N VAL A 184 14.12 -23.14 -9.50
CA VAL A 184 14.17 -24.48 -10.09
C VAL A 184 12.77 -25.09 -10.10
N PRO A 185 12.15 -25.34 -11.27
CA PRO A 185 10.79 -25.88 -11.33
C PRO A 185 10.77 -27.35 -10.89
N VAL A 186 9.74 -27.73 -10.14
CA VAL A 186 9.47 -29.13 -9.76
C VAL A 186 8.24 -29.64 -10.50
N TYR A 187 7.14 -28.90 -10.45
CA TYR A 187 5.94 -29.20 -11.22
C TYR A 187 5.11 -27.94 -11.45
N SER A 188 4.21 -28.01 -12.43
CA SER A 188 3.23 -26.95 -12.68
C SER A 188 1.86 -27.54 -12.94
N PHE A 189 0.82 -26.75 -12.74
CA PHE A 189 -0.56 -27.15 -12.93
C PHE A 189 -1.45 -25.95 -13.23
N ASN A 190 -2.63 -26.25 -13.72
CA ASN A 190 -3.73 -25.31 -13.87
C ASN A 190 -5.04 -26.09 -13.69
N GLU A 191 -6.17 -25.53 -14.10
CA GLU A 191 -7.46 -26.24 -13.95
C GLU A 191 -7.47 -27.56 -14.75
N ASN A 192 -6.90 -27.56 -15.95
CA ASN A 192 -7.02 -28.67 -16.90
C ASN A 192 -5.91 -29.73 -16.82
N GLY A 193 -4.80 -29.46 -16.14
CA GLY A 193 -3.67 -30.40 -16.16
C GLY A 193 -2.60 -30.20 -15.11
N TYR A 194 -1.71 -31.19 -15.07
CA TYR A 194 -0.52 -31.23 -14.24
C TYR A 194 0.68 -31.71 -15.06
N TRP A 195 1.81 -31.01 -14.91
CA TRP A 195 3.07 -31.24 -15.61
C TRP A 195 4.22 -31.37 -14.61
N LEU A 196 5.01 -32.43 -14.73
CA LEU A 196 6.22 -32.62 -13.91
C LEU A 196 7.44 -32.06 -14.65
N ALA A 197 8.22 -31.21 -13.99
CA ALA A 197 9.49 -30.75 -14.53
C ALA A 197 10.48 -31.93 -14.55
N ARG A 198 11.13 -32.14 -15.69
CA ARG A 198 12.23 -33.11 -15.86
C ARG A 198 13.46 -32.37 -16.34
N GLN A 199 14.65 -32.90 -16.05
CA GLN A 199 15.92 -32.26 -16.42
C GLN A 199 15.99 -31.77 -17.87
N GLN A 200 15.41 -32.50 -18.83
CA GLN A 200 15.43 -32.12 -20.25
C GLN A 200 14.32 -31.14 -20.66
N GLU A 201 13.21 -31.11 -19.93
CA GLU A 201 12.01 -30.34 -20.30
C GLU A 201 11.88 -29.04 -19.50
N GLY A 202 12.66 -28.90 -18.41
CA GLY A 202 12.69 -27.73 -17.54
C GLY A 202 11.28 -27.30 -17.13
N TRP A 203 10.97 -26.03 -17.38
CA TRP A 203 9.67 -25.42 -17.06
C TRP A 203 8.51 -25.90 -17.93
N LYS A 204 8.76 -26.48 -19.12
CA LYS A 204 7.68 -27.02 -19.96
C LYS A 204 7.03 -28.23 -19.31
N GLY A 205 7.88 -29.11 -18.76
CA GLY A 205 7.51 -30.37 -18.13
C GLY A 205 6.77 -31.35 -19.06
N LYS A 206 6.57 -32.57 -18.55
CA LYS A 206 5.74 -33.59 -19.21
C LYS A 206 4.37 -33.63 -18.54
N GLN A 207 3.30 -33.55 -19.34
CA GLN A 207 1.94 -33.68 -18.82
C GLN A 207 1.72 -35.11 -18.30
N LEU A 208 1.24 -35.24 -17.06
CA LEU A 208 1.00 -36.53 -16.40
C LEU A 208 -0.50 -36.83 -16.17
N GLY A 209 -1.37 -35.89 -16.56
CA GLY A 209 -2.82 -36.07 -16.54
C GLY A 209 -3.53 -34.88 -15.90
N SER A 210 -4.67 -35.17 -15.27
CA SER A 210 -5.53 -34.19 -14.62
C SER A 210 -4.91 -33.56 -13.38
N SER A 211 -5.22 -32.29 -13.14
CA SER A 211 -4.86 -31.52 -11.95
C SER A 211 -5.50 -32.05 -10.66
N THR A 212 -6.57 -32.86 -10.77
CA THR A 212 -7.28 -33.47 -9.62
C THR A 212 -6.43 -34.44 -8.80
N LYS A 213 -5.25 -34.84 -9.32
CA LYS A 213 -4.26 -35.62 -8.58
C LYS A 213 -3.56 -34.81 -7.47
N LEU A 214 -3.65 -33.47 -7.53
CA LEU A 214 -3.13 -32.58 -6.50
C LEU A 214 -4.22 -32.34 -5.46
N SER A 215 -4.11 -32.99 -4.29
CA SER A 215 -5.18 -33.00 -3.27
C SER A 215 -5.57 -31.61 -2.78
N MET A 216 -4.59 -30.72 -2.54
CA MET A 216 -4.85 -29.35 -2.08
C MET A 216 -5.58 -28.53 -3.14
N TRP A 217 -5.11 -28.60 -4.39
CA TRP A 217 -5.77 -27.96 -5.53
C TRP A 217 -7.19 -28.48 -5.74
N TRP A 218 -7.37 -29.81 -5.68
CA TRP A 218 -8.69 -30.43 -5.81
C TRP A 218 -9.62 -30.06 -4.64
N GLY A 219 -9.08 -29.96 -3.43
CA GLY A 219 -9.80 -29.46 -2.26
C GLY A 219 -10.27 -28.03 -2.46
N LEU A 220 -9.40 -27.14 -2.95
CA LEU A 220 -9.75 -25.76 -3.29
C LEU A 220 -10.86 -25.70 -4.34
N LEU A 221 -10.72 -26.44 -5.44
CA LEU A 221 -11.73 -26.45 -6.52
C LEU A 221 -13.09 -26.99 -6.06
N GLN A 222 -13.15 -27.86 -5.04
CA GLN A 222 -14.41 -28.28 -4.44
C GLN A 222 -15.07 -27.19 -3.59
N ARG A 223 -14.27 -26.32 -2.96
CA ARG A 223 -14.76 -25.18 -2.16
C ARG A 223 -15.19 -24.01 -3.05
N ALA A 224 -14.51 -23.82 -4.20
CA ALA A 224 -14.80 -22.78 -5.18
C ALA A 224 -14.56 -23.29 -6.62
N PRO A 225 -15.55 -23.99 -7.22
CA PRO A 225 -15.44 -24.46 -8.60
C PRO A 225 -15.20 -23.31 -9.58
N GLY A 226 -14.08 -23.35 -10.31
CA GLY A 226 -13.74 -22.36 -11.34
C GLY A 226 -13.42 -20.94 -10.85
N ASP A 227 -13.40 -20.68 -9.53
CA ASP A 227 -13.31 -19.36 -8.88
C ASP A 227 -14.08 -18.24 -9.60
N ARG A 228 -15.24 -18.62 -10.13
CA ARG A 228 -16.29 -17.75 -10.64
C ARG A 228 -17.54 -18.18 -9.90
N TRP A 229 -18.10 -17.27 -9.09
CA TRP A 229 -19.51 -17.15 -8.71
C TRP A 229 -19.95 -17.30 -7.24
N ASN A 230 -19.06 -17.57 -6.29
CA ASN A 230 -19.46 -17.54 -4.87
C ASN A 230 -18.93 -16.32 -4.09
N LEU A 231 -18.65 -15.21 -4.78
CA LEU A 231 -18.49 -13.94 -4.09
C LEU A 231 -19.90 -13.45 -3.73
N PRO A 232 -20.24 -13.27 -2.44
CA PRO A 232 -21.55 -12.73 -2.08
C PRO A 232 -21.77 -11.42 -2.82
N GLU A 233 -22.82 -11.36 -3.65
CA GLU A 233 -23.28 -10.09 -4.17
C GLU A 233 -23.64 -9.23 -2.96
N GLY A 234 -23.05 -8.03 -2.91
CA GLY A 234 -23.41 -7.04 -1.91
C GLY A 234 -24.79 -6.50 -2.19
#